data_AF-A0A8E2EWC8-F1
#
_entry.id   AF-A0A8E2EWC8-F1
#
_cell.length_a   1.000
_cell.length_b   1.000
_cell.length_c   1.000
_cell.angle_alpha   90.00
_cell.angle_beta   90.00
_cell.angle_gamma   90.00
#
_symmetry.space_group_name_H-M   'P 1'
#
loop_
_entity.id
_entity.type
_entity.pdbx_description
1 polymer ?
#
loop_
_entity_poly.entity_id
_entity_poly.type
_entity_poly.pdbx_seq_one_letter_code
_entity_poly.pdbx_strand_id
1 'polypeptide(L)'
;MADLYLGFDLSTQQLKGIAVKSDLKLVHEAKVDFDADLSKYGIEKGVLTNPSEGEIFAPVAMWLEAVDLVLQRLKNDGLDFSRVKGVSGAGMQHGTVFWSQDAESILGNLDAGKTLLEQLDSGSRGEGKGAFSHPFSPNWQDASTQKQCDAFDAILGSPEKLAEVTGSKAHH
;
A
#
# COMPACT_ATOMS: atom_id res chain seq x y z
N MET A 1 -20.53 -4.25 -25.69
CA MET A 1 -20.58 -4.15 -24.22
C MET A 1 -19.90 -2.86 -23.79
N ALA A 2 -20.28 -2.26 -22.67
CA ALA A 2 -19.73 -0.98 -22.22
C ALA A 2 -18.30 -1.13 -21.66
N ASP A 3 -17.45 -0.12 -21.87
CA ASP A 3 -16.11 -0.04 -21.29
C ASP A 3 -16.17 0.11 -19.76
N LEU A 4 -15.14 -0.36 -19.06
CA LEU A 4 -15.01 -0.32 -17.60
C LEU A 4 -13.73 0.42 -17.16
N TYR A 5 -13.79 1.03 -15.99
CA TYR A 5 -12.67 1.70 -15.34
C TYR A 5 -12.55 1.19 -13.91
N LEU A 6 -11.35 0.79 -13.53
CA LEU A 6 -11.06 0.19 -12.24
C LEU A 6 -10.47 1.24 -11.29
N GLY A 7 -11.01 1.33 -10.08
CA GLY A 7 -10.54 2.20 -9.02
C GLY A 7 -10.17 1.39 -7.79
N PHE A 8 -8.99 1.65 -7.21
CA PHE A 8 -8.57 1.07 -5.94
C PHE A 8 -8.49 2.12 -4.83
N ASP A 9 -8.67 1.67 -3.60
CA ASP A 9 -8.47 2.47 -2.39
C ASP A 9 -7.77 1.60 -1.34
N LEU A 10 -6.45 1.76 -1.25
CA LEU A 10 -5.61 1.12 -0.23
C LEU A 10 -5.62 1.99 1.03
N SER A 11 -6.58 1.74 1.91
CA SER A 11 -6.76 2.48 3.17
C SER A 11 -5.99 1.81 4.33
N THR A 12 -6.09 2.36 5.54
CA THR A 12 -5.48 1.77 6.74
C THR A 12 -5.98 0.37 7.06
N GLN A 13 -7.28 0.09 6.89
CA GLN A 13 -7.93 -1.13 7.40
C GLN A 13 -8.37 -2.09 6.30
N GLN A 14 -8.33 -1.65 5.04
CA GLN A 14 -8.84 -2.45 3.93
C GLN A 14 -8.26 -1.97 2.59
N LEU A 15 -8.29 -2.89 1.62
CA LEU A 15 -8.18 -2.56 0.21
C LEU A 15 -9.55 -2.74 -0.46
N LYS A 16 -10.05 -1.70 -1.11
CA LYS A 16 -11.30 -1.76 -1.89
C LYS A 16 -10.98 -1.62 -3.37
N GLY A 17 -11.67 -2.41 -4.20
CA GLY A 17 -11.64 -2.31 -5.66
C GLY A 17 -13.05 -2.12 -6.21
N ILE A 18 -13.23 -1.17 -7.12
CA ILE A 18 -14.51 -0.91 -7.80
C ILE A 18 -14.32 -0.87 -9.31
N ALA A 19 -15.31 -1.36 -10.06
CA ALA A 19 -15.39 -1.19 -11.51
C ALA A 19 -16.61 -0.36 -11.88
N VAL A 20 -16.38 0.73 -12.61
CA VAL A 20 -17.43 1.65 -13.08
C VAL A 20 -17.48 1.68 -14.59
N LYS A 21 -18.66 1.97 -15.16
CA LYS A 21 -18.82 2.25 -16.60
C LYS A 21 -18.43 3.69 -16.95
N SER A 22 -18.33 3.98 -18.24
CA SER A 22 -18.16 5.36 -18.76
C SER A 22 -19.29 6.33 -18.34
N ASP A 23 -20.48 5.83 -17.98
CA ASP A 23 -21.58 6.62 -17.42
C ASP A 23 -21.50 6.78 -15.88
N LEU A 24 -20.34 6.47 -15.30
CA LEU A 24 -20.00 6.56 -13.88
C LEU A 24 -20.84 5.66 -12.95
N LYS A 25 -21.57 4.69 -13.51
CA LYS A 25 -22.31 3.71 -12.69
C LYS A 25 -21.41 2.57 -12.26
N LEU A 26 -21.45 2.28 -10.96
CA LEU A 26 -20.82 1.10 -10.36
C LEU A 26 -21.41 -0.19 -10.95
N VAL A 27 -20.54 -1.16 -11.23
CA VAL A 27 -20.92 -2.48 -11.75
C VAL A 27 -20.47 -3.59 -10.81
N HIS A 28 -19.21 -3.53 -10.37
CA HIS A 28 -18.64 -4.49 -9.43
C HIS A 28 -17.94 -3.75 -8.30
N GLU A 29 -17.98 -4.34 -7.12
CA GLU A 29 -17.18 -3.92 -5.97
C GLU A 29 -16.66 -5.14 -5.22
N ALA A 30 -15.45 -5.03 -4.69
CA ALA A 30 -14.90 -5.98 -3.76
C ALA A 30 -14.07 -5.23 -2.72
N LYS A 31 -13.97 -5.81 -1.53
CA LYS A 31 -13.05 -5.33 -0.50
C LYS A 31 -12.30 -6.49 0.10
N VAL A 32 -11.14 -6.19 0.68
CA VAL A 32 -10.37 -7.06 1.56
C VAL A 32 -10.23 -6.31 2.87
N ASP A 33 -10.84 -6.84 3.92
CA ASP A 33 -10.75 -6.29 5.27
C ASP A 33 -9.51 -6.91 5.94
N PHE A 34 -8.52 -6.11 6.32
CA PHE A 34 -7.22 -6.64 6.71
C PHE A 34 -7.29 -7.50 7.97
N ASP A 35 -8.05 -7.07 8.97
CA ASP A 35 -8.22 -7.83 10.21
C ASP A 35 -9.00 -9.12 9.96
N ALA A 36 -10.10 -9.05 9.21
CA ALA A 36 -10.94 -10.23 8.97
C ALA A 36 -10.29 -11.25 8.03
N ASP A 37 -9.65 -10.78 6.95
CA ASP A 37 -9.15 -11.63 5.88
C ASP A 37 -7.66 -12.01 6.06
N LEU A 38 -6.87 -11.18 6.74
CA LEU A 38 -5.41 -11.27 6.79
C LEU A 38 -4.87 -11.18 8.24
N SER A 39 -5.67 -11.55 9.25
CA SER A 39 -5.27 -11.58 10.68
C SER A 39 -3.96 -12.31 10.99
N LYS A 40 -3.51 -13.23 10.11
CA LYS A 40 -2.21 -13.92 10.22
C LYS A 40 -1.00 -12.99 10.34
N TYR A 41 -1.14 -11.71 9.95
CA TYR A 41 -0.10 -10.70 10.08
C TYR A 41 0.01 -10.11 11.50
N GLY A 42 -0.85 -10.49 12.44
CA GLY A 42 -0.83 -10.01 13.83
C GLY A 42 -1.22 -8.55 13.98
N ILE A 43 -1.94 -8.01 13.00
CA ILE A 43 -2.39 -6.61 12.97
C ILE A 43 -3.65 -6.39 13.82
N GLU A 44 -3.84 -5.15 14.25
CA GLU A 44 -5.11 -4.65 14.78
C GLU A 44 -5.46 -3.36 14.03
N LYS A 45 -6.67 -3.29 13.47
CA LYS A 45 -7.12 -2.18 12.60
C LYS A 45 -6.13 -1.91 11.47
N GLY A 46 -5.62 -2.99 10.87
CA GLY A 46 -4.70 -2.97 9.73
C GLY A 46 -3.26 -2.53 10.02
N VAL A 47 -2.88 -2.36 11.29
CA VAL A 47 -1.53 -1.91 11.67
C VAL A 47 -0.90 -2.76 12.77
N LEU A 48 0.42 -2.70 12.84
CA LEU A 48 1.24 -3.09 13.97
C LEU A 48 1.67 -1.82 14.72
N THR A 49 1.88 -1.94 16.03
CA THR A 49 2.28 -0.81 16.87
C THR A 49 3.49 -1.19 17.72
N ASN A 50 4.42 -0.25 17.90
CA ASN A 50 5.46 -0.29 18.91
C ASN A 50 5.25 0.84 19.93
N PRO A 51 4.49 0.62 21.01
CA PRO A 51 4.09 1.69 21.92
C PRO A 51 5.25 2.38 22.64
N SER A 52 6.39 1.71 22.85
CA SER A 52 7.53 2.31 23.55
C SER A 52 8.22 3.40 22.73
N GLU A 53 8.16 3.29 21.40
CA GLU A 53 8.76 4.24 20.46
C GLU A 53 7.70 5.11 19.75
N GLY A 54 6.41 4.80 19.93
CA GLY A 54 5.32 5.50 19.23
C GLY A 54 5.20 5.14 17.75
N GLU A 55 5.79 4.02 17.32
CA GLU A 55 5.75 3.60 15.92
C GLU A 55 4.43 2.92 15.58
N ILE A 56 3.91 3.23 14.39
CA ILE A 56 2.73 2.58 13.81
C ILE A 56 3.06 2.26 12.35
N PHE A 57 2.95 0.98 11.98
CA PHE A 57 3.42 0.51 10.68
C PHE A 57 2.56 -0.66 10.18
N ALA A 58 2.66 -0.97 8.89
CA ALA A 58 1.93 -2.06 8.26
C ALA A 58 2.89 -2.99 7.49
N PRO A 59 2.68 -4.32 7.50
CA PRO A 59 3.44 -5.25 6.67
C PRO A 59 3.13 -5.03 5.18
N VAL A 60 4.15 -4.82 4.36
CA VAL A 60 3.98 -4.66 2.90
C VAL A 60 3.43 -5.95 2.28
N ALA A 61 3.85 -7.10 2.80
CA ALA A 61 3.36 -8.42 2.43
C ALA A 61 1.81 -8.55 2.53
N MET A 62 1.21 -7.92 3.54
CA MET A 62 -0.25 -7.89 3.72
C MET A 62 -0.94 -7.19 2.55
N TRP A 63 -0.38 -6.07 2.08
CA TRP A 63 -0.93 -5.32 0.96
C TRP A 63 -0.81 -6.09 -0.37
N LEU A 64 0.28 -6.83 -0.58
CA LEU A 64 0.42 -7.69 -1.75
C LEU A 64 -0.67 -8.76 -1.81
N GLU A 65 -0.90 -9.46 -0.69
CA GLU A 65 -1.98 -10.45 -0.61
C GLU A 65 -3.36 -9.82 -0.77
N ALA A 66 -3.57 -8.61 -0.24
CA ALA A 66 -4.83 -7.91 -0.41
C ALA A 66 -5.11 -7.58 -1.89
N VAL A 67 -4.09 -7.21 -2.67
CA VAL A 67 -4.23 -6.96 -4.12
C VAL A 67 -4.63 -8.23 -4.86
N ASP A 68 -3.96 -9.36 -4.59
CA ASP A 68 -4.31 -10.65 -5.18
C ASP A 68 -5.76 -11.04 -4.84
N LEU A 69 -6.14 -10.91 -3.57
CA LEU A 69 -7.45 -11.29 -3.08
C LEU A 69 -8.58 -10.40 -3.62
N VAL A 70 -8.38 -9.08 -3.71
CA VAL A 70 -9.41 -8.17 -4.26
C VAL A 70 -9.63 -8.41 -5.76
N LEU A 71 -8.55 -8.66 -6.53
CA LEU A 71 -8.64 -8.99 -7.94
C LEU A 71 -9.35 -10.32 -8.15
N GLN A 72 -9.02 -11.33 -7.33
CA GLN A 72 -9.70 -12.62 -7.36
C GLN A 72 -11.19 -12.51 -7.02
N ARG A 73 -11.56 -11.68 -6.01
CA ARG A 73 -12.96 -11.42 -5.65
C ARG A 73 -13.72 -10.76 -6.79
N LEU A 74 -13.15 -9.73 -7.42
CA LEU A 74 -13.76 -9.08 -8.59
C LEU A 74 -13.95 -10.06 -9.75
N LYS A 75 -12.95 -10.92 -10.02
CA LYS A 75 -13.03 -11.96 -11.04
C LYS A 75 -14.15 -12.96 -10.74
N ASN A 76 -14.25 -13.41 -9.49
CA ASN A 76 -15.28 -14.35 -9.05
C ASN A 76 -16.68 -13.75 -9.10
N ASP A 77 -16.81 -12.43 -8.90
CA ASP A 77 -18.05 -11.67 -9.06
C ASP A 77 -18.43 -11.44 -10.55
N GLY A 78 -17.63 -11.95 -11.48
CA GLY A 78 -17.93 -11.92 -12.91
C GLY A 78 -17.40 -10.68 -13.65
N LEU A 79 -16.48 -9.92 -13.04
CA LEU A 79 -15.81 -8.82 -13.75
C LEU A 79 -15.01 -9.36 -14.94
N ASP A 80 -15.41 -8.96 -16.14
CA ASP A 80 -14.64 -9.19 -17.36
C ASP A 80 -13.53 -8.15 -17.51
N PHE A 81 -12.33 -8.51 -17.06
CA PHE A 81 -11.13 -7.67 -17.10
C PHE A 81 -10.73 -7.23 -18.52
N SER A 82 -11.15 -7.95 -19.58
CA SER A 82 -10.84 -7.54 -20.97
C SER A 82 -11.51 -6.21 -21.38
N ARG A 83 -12.53 -5.78 -20.61
CA ARG A 83 -13.27 -4.53 -20.81
C ARG A 83 -12.67 -3.34 -20.06
N VAL A 84 -11.68 -3.57 -19.19
CA VAL A 84 -11.05 -2.50 -18.42
C VAL A 84 -10.18 -1.64 -19.33
N LYS A 85 -10.49 -0.34 -19.43
CA LYS A 85 -9.79 0.63 -20.27
C LYS A 85 -8.84 1.54 -19.50
N GLY A 86 -8.99 1.60 -18.18
CA GLY A 86 -8.14 2.39 -17.32
C GLY A 86 -8.19 1.89 -15.88
N VAL A 87 -7.08 2.08 -15.19
CA VAL A 87 -6.92 1.75 -13.77
C VAL A 87 -6.36 2.98 -13.07
N SER A 88 -6.91 3.31 -11.92
CA SER A 88 -6.37 4.30 -11.01
C SER A 88 -6.61 3.85 -9.57
N GLY A 89 -6.06 4.58 -8.62
CA GLY A 89 -6.33 4.32 -7.22
C GLY A 89 -5.85 5.41 -6.30
N ALA A 90 -6.29 5.31 -5.06
CA ALA A 90 -5.79 6.06 -3.93
C ALA A 90 -5.04 5.10 -3.00
N GLY A 91 -4.02 5.63 -2.33
CA GLY A 91 -3.37 4.99 -1.21
C GLY A 91 -3.44 5.90 0.00
N MET A 92 -3.44 5.32 1.18
CA MET A 92 -3.28 6.06 2.42
C MET A 92 -2.05 6.96 2.33
N GLN A 93 -2.22 8.23 2.71
CA GLN A 93 -1.16 9.21 2.60
C GLN A 93 -0.02 8.88 3.57
N HIS A 94 1.18 9.42 3.29
CA HIS A 94 2.39 9.32 4.12
C HIS A 94 3.02 7.91 4.24
N GLY A 95 2.26 6.84 3.98
CA GLY A 95 2.79 5.48 3.86
C GLY A 95 3.89 5.39 2.82
N THR A 96 4.98 4.69 3.14
CA THR A 96 6.19 4.63 2.32
C THR A 96 6.67 3.20 2.18
N VAL A 97 6.85 2.75 0.93
CA VAL A 97 7.40 1.42 0.61
C VAL A 97 8.85 1.55 0.18
N PHE A 98 9.73 0.75 0.80
CA PHE A 98 11.17 0.78 0.55
C PHE A 98 11.55 -0.35 -0.40
N TRP A 99 11.78 0.00 -1.67
CA TRP A 99 12.20 -0.96 -2.69
C TRP A 99 13.68 -1.34 -2.55
N SER A 100 14.02 -2.55 -2.95
CA SER A 100 15.41 -3.00 -3.07
C SER A 100 15.99 -2.62 -4.44
N GLN A 101 17.31 -2.76 -4.59
CA GLN A 101 17.99 -2.60 -5.88
C GLN A 101 17.51 -3.62 -6.95
N ASP A 102 16.91 -4.74 -6.53
CA ASP A 102 16.49 -5.83 -7.41
C ASP A 102 15.00 -5.70 -7.82
N ALA A 103 14.27 -4.74 -7.26
CA ALA A 103 12.83 -4.55 -7.44
C ALA A 103 12.39 -4.44 -8.91
N GLU A 104 13.05 -3.58 -9.69
CA GLU A 104 12.68 -3.34 -11.09
C GLU A 104 12.81 -4.62 -11.93
N SER A 105 13.89 -5.38 -11.71
CA SER A 105 14.13 -6.65 -12.39
C SER A 105 13.05 -7.68 -12.03
N ILE A 106 12.69 -7.79 -10.75
CA ILE A 106 11.65 -8.72 -10.30
C ILE A 106 10.27 -8.34 -10.88
N LEU A 107 9.89 -7.05 -10.79
CA LEU A 107 8.63 -6.54 -11.33
C LEU A 107 8.52 -6.70 -12.85
N GLY A 108 9.62 -6.55 -13.58
CA GLY A 108 9.66 -6.73 -15.03
C GLY A 108 9.51 -8.20 -15.48
N ASN A 109 9.64 -9.16 -14.57
CA ASN A 109 9.65 -10.59 -14.87
C ASN A 109 8.62 -11.39 -14.06
N LEU A 110 7.48 -10.77 -13.71
CA LEU A 110 6.40 -11.46 -12.99
C LEU A 110 5.82 -12.62 -13.81
N ASP A 111 5.63 -13.75 -13.13
CA ASP A 111 4.96 -14.95 -13.60
C ASP A 111 3.47 -14.91 -13.20
N ALA A 112 2.58 -14.95 -14.20
CA ALA A 112 1.14 -14.91 -14.00
C ALA A 112 0.58 -16.17 -13.29
N GLY A 113 1.37 -17.24 -13.17
CA GLY A 113 1.02 -18.45 -12.44
C GLY A 113 1.26 -18.39 -10.94
N LYS A 114 1.83 -17.29 -10.42
CA LYS A 114 2.21 -17.13 -9.01
C LYS A 114 1.59 -15.87 -8.41
N THR A 115 1.44 -15.86 -7.09
CA THR A 115 0.96 -14.69 -6.35
C THR A 115 2.01 -13.56 -6.35
N LEU A 116 1.59 -12.34 -6.03
CA LEU A 116 2.52 -11.22 -5.84
C LEU A 116 3.43 -11.47 -4.64
N LEU A 117 2.90 -12.04 -3.56
CA LEU A 117 3.68 -12.31 -2.34
C LEU A 117 4.83 -13.28 -2.61
N GLU A 118 4.57 -14.41 -3.28
CA GLU A 118 5.59 -15.42 -3.59
C GLU A 118 6.76 -14.85 -4.40
N GLN A 119 6.49 -13.84 -5.22
CA GLN A 119 7.47 -13.29 -6.16
C GLN A 119 8.22 -12.09 -5.58
N LEU A 120 7.51 -11.21 -4.87
CA LEU A 120 8.06 -9.93 -4.39
C LEU A 120 8.65 -10.01 -2.97
N ASP A 121 8.14 -10.89 -2.11
CA ASP A 121 8.60 -11.02 -0.70
C ASP A 121 9.64 -12.15 -0.49
N SER A 122 10.16 -12.73 -1.58
CA SER A 122 11.09 -13.87 -1.55
C SER A 122 12.35 -13.64 -0.71
N GLY A 123 12.85 -12.40 -0.61
CA GLY A 123 14.04 -12.06 0.19
C GLY A 123 13.83 -12.02 1.70
N SER A 124 12.59 -11.88 2.18
CA SER A 124 12.27 -11.76 3.62
C SER A 124 12.40 -13.08 4.39
N ARG A 125 12.49 -14.21 3.67
CA ARG A 125 12.56 -15.57 4.24
C ARG A 125 13.94 -16.23 4.13
N GLY A 126 14.99 -15.47 3.79
CA GLY A 126 16.37 -15.96 3.78
C GLY A 126 16.78 -16.76 2.53
N GLU A 127 15.89 -16.88 1.54
CA GLU A 127 16.15 -17.56 0.26
C GLU A 127 16.03 -16.55 -0.90
N GLY A 128 17.09 -15.78 -1.15
CA GLY A 128 17.23 -14.94 -2.35
C GLY A 128 17.06 -13.43 -2.14
N LYS A 129 16.97 -12.70 -3.25
CA LYS A 129 16.80 -11.24 -3.31
C LYS A 129 15.31 -10.91 -3.42
N GLY A 130 14.78 -10.14 -2.46
CA GLY A 130 13.39 -9.68 -2.47
C GLY A 130 13.23 -8.31 -3.14
N ALA A 131 12.01 -7.93 -3.48
CA ALA A 131 11.71 -6.63 -4.08
C ALA A 131 11.76 -5.48 -3.06
N PHE A 132 11.71 -5.77 -1.76
CA PHE A 132 11.71 -4.76 -0.70
C PHE A 132 13.00 -4.81 0.10
N SER A 133 13.52 -3.63 0.46
CA SER A 133 14.65 -3.47 1.39
C SER A 133 14.20 -3.37 2.84
N HIS A 134 12.90 -3.12 3.07
CA HIS A 134 12.29 -3.14 4.40
C HIS A 134 10.90 -3.80 4.33
N PRO A 135 10.55 -4.73 5.25
CA PRO A 135 9.29 -5.48 5.17
C PRO A 135 8.05 -4.69 5.62
N PHE A 136 8.26 -3.56 6.30
CA PHE A 136 7.20 -2.72 6.85
C PHE A 136 7.19 -1.32 6.21
N SER A 137 6.00 -0.74 6.08
CA SER A 137 5.80 0.68 5.77
C SER A 137 5.36 1.41 7.03
N PRO A 138 5.91 2.61 7.35
CA PRO A 138 5.32 3.48 8.35
C PRO A 138 3.89 3.84 7.95
N ASN A 139 3.06 4.11 8.95
CA ASN A 139 1.68 4.52 8.78
C ASN A 139 1.55 6.05 8.96
N TRP A 140 0.47 6.65 8.46
CA TRP A 140 0.19 8.07 8.68
C TRP A 140 -0.01 8.44 10.16
N GLN A 141 -0.26 7.44 11.01
CA GLN A 141 -0.45 7.61 12.45
C GLN A 141 0.88 7.51 13.23
N ASP A 142 2.01 7.24 12.55
CA ASP A 142 3.31 7.10 13.20
C ASP A 142 3.79 8.43 13.75
N ALA A 143 4.06 8.47 15.06
CA ALA A 143 4.51 9.68 15.76
C ALA A 143 5.95 9.58 16.29
N SER A 144 6.72 8.61 15.80
CA SER A 144 8.05 8.27 16.34
C SER A 144 9.17 9.21 15.89
N THR A 145 8.89 10.10 14.94
CA THR A 145 9.91 10.86 14.21
C THR A 145 10.11 12.31 14.69
N GLN A 146 9.74 12.62 15.95
CA GLN A 146 9.89 13.96 16.51
C GLN A 146 11.34 14.48 16.44
N LYS A 147 12.34 13.62 16.71
CA LYS A 147 13.75 14.01 16.64
C LYS A 147 14.16 14.45 15.24
N GLN A 148 13.60 13.85 14.20
CA GLN A 148 13.84 14.20 12.81
C GLN A 148 13.13 15.51 12.44
N CYS A 149 11.91 15.73 12.95
CA CYS A 149 11.22 17.01 12.81
C CYS A 149 12.03 18.16 13.44
N ASP A 150 12.53 17.98 14.66
CA ASP A 150 13.37 18.95 15.35
C ASP A 150 14.68 19.22 14.58
N ALA A 151 15.25 18.18 13.96
CA ALA A 151 16.46 18.31 13.14
C ALA A 151 16.21 19.15 11.86
N PHE A 152 15.05 19.02 11.21
CA PHE A 152 14.67 19.90 10.11
C PHE A 152 14.62 21.36 10.56
N ASP A 153 13.94 21.63 11.66
CA ASP A 153 13.80 23.00 12.19
C ASP A 153 15.17 23.58 12.61
N ALA A 154 16.05 22.78 13.20
CA ALA A 154 17.40 23.21 13.57
C ALA A 154 18.27 23.57 12.36
N ILE A 155 18.18 22.81 11.26
CA ILE A 155 18.96 23.05 10.03
C ILE A 155 18.38 24.23 9.24
N LEU A 156 17.06 24.31 9.12
CA LEU A 156 16.39 25.35 8.35
C LEU A 156 16.31 26.67 9.13
N GLY A 157 16.29 26.61 10.46
CA GLY A 157 16.23 27.75 11.37
C GLY A 157 14.81 28.22 11.71
N SER A 158 13.78 27.75 10.98
CA SER A 158 12.39 27.88 11.39
C SER A 158 11.49 26.86 10.64
N PRO A 159 10.35 26.45 11.24
CA PRO A 159 9.38 25.57 10.58
C PRO A 159 8.78 26.18 9.30
N GLU A 160 8.63 27.50 9.25
CA GLU A 160 8.01 28.22 8.11
C GLU A 160 8.80 28.03 6.82
N LYS A 161 10.13 27.94 6.89
CA LYS A 161 10.97 27.76 5.70
C LYS A 161 10.70 26.44 4.99
N LEU A 162 10.38 25.37 5.73
CA LEU A 162 9.97 24.11 5.11
C LEU A 162 8.59 24.28 4.45
N ALA A 163 7.65 24.92 5.16
CA ALA A 163 6.29 25.13 4.67
C ALA A 163 6.22 26.02 3.42
N GLU A 164 7.11 27.01 3.28
CA GLU A 164 7.21 27.85 2.09
C GLU A 164 7.49 27.05 0.81
N VAL A 165 8.20 25.93 0.92
CA VAL A 165 8.60 25.10 -0.22
C VAL A 165 7.68 23.89 -0.40
N THR A 166 7.21 23.28 0.68
CA THR A 166 6.48 22.00 0.65
C THR A 166 4.97 22.14 0.91
N GLY A 167 4.52 23.31 1.36
CA GLY A 167 3.15 23.56 1.82
C GLY A 167 2.89 23.17 3.29
N SER A 168 3.85 22.51 3.97
CA SER A 168 3.70 22.05 5.36
C SER A 168 4.99 22.19 6.17
N LYS A 169 4.85 22.44 7.48
CA LYS A 169 5.96 22.30 8.45
C LYS A 169 6.35 20.82 8.59
N ALA A 170 7.48 20.53 9.24
CA ALA A 170 7.80 19.16 9.61
C ALA A 170 6.74 18.66 10.61
N HIS A 171 6.18 17.49 10.34
CA HIS A 171 5.16 16.87 11.16
C HIS A 171 5.27 15.35 11.03
N HIS A 172 4.71 14.68 12.03
CA HIS A 172 4.44 13.25 12.07
C HIS A 172 2.94 13.07 12.31
#